data_AF-A0A834A9L8-F1
#
_entry.id   AF-A0A834A9L8-F1
#
_cell.length_a   1.000
_cell.length_b   1.000
_cell.length_c   1.000
_cell.angle_alpha   90.00
_cell.angle_beta   90.00
_cell.angle_gamma   90.00
#
_symmetry.space_group_name_H-M   'P 1'
#
loop_
_entity.id
_entity.type
_entity.pdbx_description
1 polymer ?
#
loop_
_entity_poly.entity_id
_entity_poly.type
_entity_poly.pdbx_seq_one_letter_code
_entity_poly.pdbx_strand_id
1 'polypeptide(L)'
;MAVTGWLESLRDAEKTALLQDGRRKVHYLFPDGKEMAEEYDEKTKELLVRKWRVKSALGALGQWQIEVGEPAPHGAGNLGPELIKESNANPIFLRKDTKVCFQWRIRNLPYPKDVYSVSVDRKERCVVVRTTNKK
;
A
#
# COMPACT_ATOMS: atom_id res chain seq x y z
N MET A 1 -5.19 -20.11 11.76
CA MET A 1 -6.08 -19.29 12.62
C MET A 1 -6.38 -17.93 11.98
N ALA A 2 -5.39 -17.10 11.61
CA ALA A 2 -5.66 -15.80 10.95
C ALA A 2 -6.07 -15.89 9.46
N VAL A 3 -5.52 -16.84 8.71
CA VAL A 3 -5.79 -16.99 7.25
C VAL A 3 -7.22 -17.44 6.96
N THR A 4 -7.80 -18.30 7.81
CA THR A 4 -9.17 -18.81 7.66
C THR A 4 -10.19 -17.70 7.82
N GLY A 5 -10.06 -16.87 8.86
CA GLY A 5 -10.97 -15.74 9.09
C GLY A 5 -10.90 -14.65 8.02
N TRP A 6 -9.72 -14.42 7.42
CA TRP A 6 -9.60 -13.48 6.31
C TRP A 6 -10.33 -13.95 5.05
N LEU A 7 -10.15 -15.22 4.67
CA LEU A 7 -10.80 -15.77 3.47
C LEU A 7 -12.33 -15.78 3.63
N GLU A 8 -12.82 -16.09 4.83
CA GLU A 8 -14.24 -16.03 5.18
C GLU A 8 -14.76 -14.59 5.08
N SER A 9 -14.06 -13.62 5.68
CA SER A 9 -14.42 -12.19 5.58
C SER A 9 -14.51 -11.71 4.13
N LEU A 10 -13.56 -12.14 3.29
CA LEU A 10 -13.61 -11.85 1.86
C LEU A 10 -14.81 -12.51 1.19
N ARG A 11 -15.14 -13.76 1.52
CA ARG A 11 -16.30 -14.46 0.95
C ARG A 11 -17.61 -13.75 1.30
N ASP A 12 -17.76 -13.31 2.55
CA ASP A 12 -18.97 -12.67 3.06
C ASP A 12 -19.14 -11.23 2.57
N ALA A 13 -18.08 -10.56 2.12
CA ALA A 13 -18.17 -9.22 1.57
C ALA A 13 -18.96 -9.17 0.26
N GLU A 14 -19.74 -8.11 0.03
CA GLU A 14 -20.26 -7.80 -1.29
C GLU A 14 -19.11 -7.38 -2.21
N LYS A 15 -19.13 -7.81 -3.47
CA LYS A 15 -18.00 -7.60 -4.41
C LYS A 15 -18.50 -7.03 -5.72
N THR A 16 -17.86 -5.95 -6.16
CA THR A 16 -18.03 -5.43 -7.51
C THR A 16 -16.67 -5.41 -8.20
N ALA A 17 -16.60 -5.94 -9.41
CA ALA A 17 -15.36 -5.99 -10.18
C ALA A 17 -15.55 -5.40 -11.57
N LEU A 18 -14.55 -4.65 -12.04
CA LEU A 18 -14.52 -4.09 -13.38
C LEU A 18 -13.11 -4.16 -13.98
N LEU A 19 -13.05 -4.18 -15.31
CA LEU A 19 -11.81 -4.10 -16.07
C LEU A 19 -11.72 -2.72 -16.72
N GLN A 20 -10.65 -1.98 -16.43
CA GLN A 20 -10.44 -0.64 -16.97
C GLN A 20 -8.94 -0.37 -17.12
N ASP A 21 -8.53 0.16 -18.28
CA ASP A 21 -7.14 0.56 -18.56
C ASP A 21 -6.09 -0.53 -18.29
N GLY A 22 -6.43 -1.79 -18.62
CA GLY A 22 -5.56 -2.94 -18.37
C GLY A 22 -5.43 -3.33 -16.89
N ARG A 23 -6.32 -2.82 -16.03
CA ARG A 23 -6.36 -3.14 -14.60
C ARG A 23 -7.69 -3.74 -14.20
N ARG A 24 -7.64 -4.78 -13.37
CA ARG A 24 -8.81 -5.30 -12.67
C ARG A 24 -8.99 -4.54 -11.38
N LYS A 25 -10.11 -3.85 -11.24
CA LYS A 25 -10.47 -3.12 -10.02
C LYS A 25 -11.55 -3.91 -9.31
N VAL A 26 -11.32 -4.26 -8.05
CA VAL A 26 -12.28 -5.00 -7.21
C VAL A 26 -12.58 -4.16 -5.98
N HIS A 27 -13.85 -3.90 -5.75
CA HIS A 27 -14.34 -3.25 -4.55
C HIS A 27 -15.05 -4.28 -3.68
N TYR A 28 -14.79 -4.21 -2.37
CA TYR A 28 -15.35 -5.07 -1.35
C TYR A 28 -16.06 -4.20 -0.31
N LEU A 29 -17.30 -4.54 0.01
CA LEU A 29 -18.03 -3.99 1.15
C LEU A 29 -18.22 -5.12 2.18
N PHE A 30 -17.58 -4.99 3.33
CA PHE A 30 -17.61 -5.98 4.39
C PHE A 30 -18.87 -5.84 5.26
N PRO A 31 -19.31 -6.91 5.96
CA PRO A 31 -20.47 -6.86 6.85
C PRO A 31 -20.38 -5.83 7.98
N ASP A 32 -19.16 -5.49 8.41
CA ASP A 32 -18.91 -4.45 9.42
C ASP A 32 -18.93 -3.01 8.84
N GLY A 33 -19.27 -2.87 7.55
CA GLY A 33 -19.35 -1.60 6.84
C GLY A 33 -18.00 -1.04 6.40
N LYS A 34 -16.88 -1.74 6.63
CA LYS A 34 -15.58 -1.37 6.05
C LYS A 34 -15.60 -1.62 4.55
N GLU A 35 -14.78 -0.85 3.84
CA GLU A 35 -14.61 -1.02 2.41
C GLU A 35 -13.14 -1.19 2.05
N MET A 36 -12.87 -2.10 1.12
CA MET A 36 -11.56 -2.30 0.50
C MET A 36 -11.68 -2.15 -1.00
N ALA A 37 -10.70 -1.49 -1.61
CA ALA A 37 -10.55 -1.46 -3.06
C ALA A 37 -9.16 -1.96 -3.45
N GLU A 38 -9.12 -2.92 -4.37
CA GLU A 38 -7.91 -3.49 -4.92
C GLU A 38 -7.82 -3.21 -6.42
N GLU A 39 -6.62 -2.91 -6.89
CA GLU A 39 -6.29 -2.85 -8.31
C GLU A 39 -5.22 -3.87 -8.62
N TYR A 40 -5.45 -4.69 -9.64
CA TYR A 40 -4.50 -5.67 -10.14
C TYR A 40 -4.11 -5.36 -11.57
N ASP A 41 -2.86 -5.62 -11.91
CA ASP A 41 -2.44 -5.67 -13.31
C ASP A 41 -3.13 -6.86 -14.00
N GLU A 42 -3.83 -6.62 -15.11
CA GLU A 42 -4.61 -7.68 -15.76
C GLU A 42 -3.70 -8.78 -16.35
N LYS A 43 -2.45 -8.47 -16.71
CA LYS A 43 -1.53 -9.44 -17.33
C LYS A 43 -0.76 -10.21 -16.27
N THR A 44 -0.10 -9.53 -15.33
CA THR A 44 0.76 -10.17 -14.33
C THR A 44 -0.03 -10.70 -13.13
N LYS A 45 -1.26 -10.22 -12.95
CA LYS A 45 -2.11 -10.48 -11.76
C LYS A 45 -1.45 -10.03 -10.46
N GLU A 46 -0.50 -9.10 -10.53
CA GLU A 46 0.12 -8.48 -9.36
C GLU A 46 -0.83 -7.44 -8.76
N LEU A 47 -0.88 -7.38 -7.43
CA LEU A 47 -1.60 -6.35 -6.70
C LEU A 47 -0.85 -5.03 -6.84
N LEU A 48 -1.46 -4.07 -7.54
CA LEU A 48 -0.90 -2.74 -7.76
C LEU A 48 -1.25 -1.79 -6.62
N VAL A 49 -2.50 -1.83 -6.14
CA VAL A 49 -3.01 -0.98 -5.07
C VAL A 49 -3.95 -1.78 -4.19
N ARG A 50 -3.84 -1.64 -2.87
CA ARG A 50 -4.90 -1.97 -1.91
C ARG A 50 -5.12 -0.77 -1.02
N LYS A 51 -6.39 -0.37 -0.87
CA LYS A 51 -6.77 0.74 -0.01
C LYS A 51 -8.05 0.44 0.76
N TRP A 52 -8.17 1.06 1.92
CA TRP A 52 -9.27 0.85 2.85
C TRP A 52 -9.95 2.17 3.19
N ARG A 53 -11.26 2.14 3.42
CA ARG A 53 -11.96 3.22 4.11
C ARG A 53 -12.96 2.65 5.10
N VAL A 54 -13.26 3.44 6.12
CA VAL A 54 -14.21 3.09 7.17
C VAL A 54 -15.26 4.19 7.26
N LYS A 55 -16.52 3.81 7.45
CA LYS A 55 -17.58 4.78 7.78
C LYS A 55 -17.37 5.27 9.21
N SER A 56 -17.48 6.58 9.42
CA SER A 56 -17.47 7.14 10.78
C SER A 56 -18.72 6.73 11.54
N ALA A 57 -18.69 6.86 12.87
CA ALA A 57 -19.85 6.60 13.73
C ALA A 57 -21.09 7.43 13.34
N LEU A 58 -20.89 8.58 12.67
CA LEU A 58 -21.95 9.46 12.17
C LEU A 58 -22.35 9.15 10.70
N GLY A 59 -21.87 8.04 10.14
CA GLY A 59 -22.23 7.58 8.79
C GLY A 59 -21.45 8.24 7.65
N ALA A 60 -20.56 9.19 7.93
CA ALA A 60 -19.73 9.82 6.90
C ALA A 60 -18.65 8.86 6.40
N LEU A 61 -18.35 8.87 5.10
CA LEU A 61 -17.28 8.06 4.52
C LEU A 61 -15.92 8.65 4.91
N GLY A 62 -15.08 7.83 5.55
CA GLY A 62 -13.69 8.16 5.82
C GLY A 62 -12.85 8.25 4.54
N GLN A 63 -11.67 8.86 4.67
CA GLN A 63 -10.69 8.94 3.59
C GLN A 63 -10.08 7.57 3.30
N TRP A 64 -9.80 7.30 2.02
CA TRP A 64 -9.08 6.10 1.62
C TRP A 64 -7.65 6.11 2.17
N GLN A 65 -7.26 5.04 2.84
CA GLN A 65 -5.91 4.79 3.34
C GLN A 65 -5.27 3.69 2.48
N ILE A 66 -4.11 3.97 1.90
CA ILE A 66 -3.37 2.99 1.09
C ILE A 66 -2.63 2.01 2.00
N GLU A 67 -2.84 0.71 1.80
CA GLU A 67 -2.09 -0.37 2.45
C GLU A 67 -0.96 -0.90 1.55
N VAL A 68 -1.25 -1.08 0.25
CA VAL A 68 -0.32 -1.62 -0.75
C VAL A 68 -0.27 -0.68 -1.94
N GLY A 69 0.92 -0.51 -2.51
CA GLY A 69 1.12 0.31 -3.70
C GLY A 69 1.32 1.79 -3.42
N GLU A 70 1.33 2.57 -4.49
CA GLU A 70 1.47 4.02 -4.43
C GLU A 70 0.09 4.69 -4.42
N PRO A 71 -0.12 5.75 -3.61
CA PRO A 71 -1.24 6.63 -3.84
C PRO A 71 -1.15 7.15 -5.29
N ALA A 72 -2.25 7.09 -6.02
CA ALA A 72 -2.30 7.74 -7.32
C ALA A 72 -1.88 9.21 -7.13
N PRO A 73 -1.04 9.77 -8.01
CA PRO A 73 -0.68 11.18 -7.94
C PRO A 73 -1.98 11.97 -7.84
N HIS A 74 -2.08 12.83 -6.82
CA HIS A 74 -3.30 13.58 -6.54
C HIS A 74 -3.77 14.23 -7.85
N GLY A 75 -4.94 13.82 -8.34
CA GLY A 75 -5.66 14.63 -9.30
C GLY A 75 -5.84 16.03 -8.70
N ALA A 76 -5.89 17.05 -9.55
CA ALA A 76 -5.79 18.49 -9.23
C ALA A 76 -6.85 19.08 -8.26
N GLY A 77 -7.48 18.29 -7.38
CA GLY A 77 -8.60 18.72 -6.54
C GLY A 77 -8.58 18.30 -5.07
N ASN A 78 -7.62 17.51 -4.58
CA ASN A 78 -7.57 17.13 -3.16
C ASN A 78 -6.37 17.78 -2.44
N LEU A 79 -6.52 19.07 -2.13
CA LEU A 79 -5.75 19.71 -1.07
C LEU A 79 -6.36 19.27 0.27
N GLY A 80 -5.96 18.08 0.73
CA GLY A 80 -6.23 17.67 2.11
C GLY A 80 -5.46 18.56 3.10
N PRO A 81 -5.72 18.44 4.41
CA PRO A 81 -5.05 19.24 5.44
C PRO A 81 -3.62 18.70 5.67
N GLU A 82 -2.74 18.77 4.68
CA GLU A 82 -1.29 18.59 4.87
C GLU A 82 -0.70 19.87 5.47
N LEU A 83 -1.16 20.28 6.66
CA LEU A 83 -0.50 21.35 7.41
C LEU A 83 0.80 20.85 8.05
N ILE A 84 0.90 19.54 8.27
CA ILE A 84 2.08 18.85 8.77
C ILE A 84 2.32 17.64 7.87
N LYS A 85 3.50 17.60 7.27
CA LYS A 85 3.97 16.50 6.42
C LYS A 85 5.34 16.06 6.92
N GLU A 86 5.62 14.76 6.80
CA GLU A 86 6.96 14.25 7.08
C GLU A 86 8.00 14.94 6.19
N SER A 87 9.22 15.12 6.73
CA SER A 87 10.33 15.65 5.95
C SER A 87 10.54 14.80 4.70
N ASN A 88 10.72 15.45 3.54
CA ASN A 88 11.07 14.76 2.30
C ASN A 88 12.42 14.01 2.38
N ALA A 89 13.22 14.24 3.44
CA ALA A 89 14.42 13.49 3.73
C ALA A 89 14.17 12.14 4.44
N ASN A 90 12.98 11.93 5.02
CA ASN A 90 12.62 10.65 5.66
C ASN A 90 12.27 9.62 4.60
N PRO A 91 12.79 8.38 4.66
CA PRO A 91 12.52 7.36 3.65
C PRO A 91 11.03 7.02 3.57
N ILE A 92 10.45 7.17 2.38
CA ILE A 92 9.07 6.79 2.06
C ILE A 92 9.07 5.31 1.71
N PHE A 93 8.58 4.49 2.63
CA PHE A 93 8.46 3.04 2.47
C PHE A 93 7.08 2.65 1.93
N LEU A 94 7.07 1.78 0.92
CA LEU A 94 5.85 1.26 0.32
C LEU A 94 5.93 -0.25 0.19
N ARG A 95 4.85 -0.93 0.55
CA ARG A 95 4.68 -2.36 0.35
C ARG A 95 4.33 -2.65 -1.11
N LYS A 96 5.05 -3.59 -1.73
CA LYS A 96 4.86 -4.03 -3.13
C LYS A 96 5.01 -5.55 -3.24
N ASP A 97 4.21 -6.27 -2.47
CA ASP A 97 4.31 -7.72 -2.43
C ASP A 97 4.04 -8.37 -3.78
N THR A 98 4.72 -9.48 -4.02
CA THR A 98 4.46 -10.37 -5.15
C THR A 98 3.86 -11.67 -4.64
N LYS A 99 3.51 -12.57 -5.55
CA LYS A 99 3.04 -13.91 -5.20
C LYS A 99 4.07 -14.75 -4.42
N VAL A 100 5.37 -14.43 -4.55
CA VAL A 100 6.48 -15.28 -4.05
C VAL A 100 7.37 -14.59 -3.02
N CYS A 101 7.29 -13.27 -2.88
CA CYS A 101 8.07 -12.54 -1.90
C CYS A 101 7.39 -11.24 -1.45
N PHE A 102 7.68 -10.86 -0.21
CA PHE A 102 7.43 -9.51 0.27
C PHE A 102 8.46 -8.57 -0.34
N GLN A 103 8.01 -7.41 -0.80
CA GLN A 103 8.91 -6.36 -1.27
C GLN A 103 8.55 -5.03 -0.64
N TRP A 104 9.58 -4.26 -0.33
CA TRP A 104 9.46 -2.88 0.12
C TRP A 104 10.22 -1.98 -0.83
N ARG A 105 9.61 -0.87 -1.20
CA ARG A 105 10.19 0.15 -2.08
C ARG A 105 10.45 1.41 -1.27
N ILE A 106 11.66 1.95 -1.36
CA ILE A 106 11.99 3.29 -0.87
C ILE A 106 11.93 4.25 -2.06
N ARG A 107 11.11 5.30 -2.00
CA ARG A 107 10.84 6.17 -3.17
C ARG A 107 11.73 7.38 -3.31
N ASN A 108 12.26 7.88 -2.21
CA ASN A 108 12.95 9.16 -2.12
C ASN A 108 14.40 9.00 -1.64
N LEU A 109 15.08 7.96 -2.12
CA LEU A 109 16.52 7.85 -1.89
C LEU A 109 17.23 9.03 -2.60
N PRO A 110 17.98 9.88 -1.88
CA PRO A 110 18.60 11.07 -2.47
C PRO A 110 19.83 10.76 -3.33
N TYR A 111 20.43 9.58 -3.17
CA TYR A 111 21.65 9.19 -3.89
C TYR A 111 21.38 8.07 -4.92
N PRO A 112 22.30 7.85 -5.88
CA PRO A 112 22.27 6.70 -6.76
C PRO A 112 22.32 5.35 -6.01
N LYS A 113 21.82 4.29 -6.65
CA LYS A 113 21.70 2.93 -6.06
C LYS A 113 23.05 2.40 -5.55
N ASP A 114 24.14 2.65 -6.26
CA ASP A 114 25.50 2.19 -5.96
C ASP A 114 26.09 2.82 -4.69
N VAL A 115 25.50 3.91 -4.18
CA VAL A 115 25.86 4.52 -2.89
C VAL A 115 25.28 3.74 -1.71
N TYR A 116 24.34 2.82 -1.94
CA TYR A 116 23.68 2.07 -0.88
C TYR A 116 24.17 0.63 -0.77
N SER A 117 24.23 0.15 0.46
CA SER A 117 24.40 -1.26 0.79
C SER A 117 23.18 -1.77 1.55
N VAL A 118 22.79 -3.02 1.29
CA VAL A 118 21.67 -3.70 1.95
C VAL A 118 22.20 -4.93 2.65
N SER A 119 21.86 -5.09 3.93
CA SER A 119 22.27 -6.24 4.74
C SER A 119 21.13 -6.69 5.64
N VAL A 120 21.19 -7.93 6.12
CA VAL A 120 20.21 -8.48 7.07
C VAL A 120 20.87 -8.56 8.44
N ASP A 121 20.32 -7.84 9.41
CA ASP A 121 20.67 -8.02 10.81
C ASP A 121 19.79 -9.13 11.39
N ARG A 122 20.39 -10.29 11.64
CA ARG A 122 19.67 -11.45 12.17
C ARG A 122 19.30 -11.30 13.64
N LYS A 123 20.09 -10.53 14.40
CA LYS A 123 19.88 -10.33 15.83
C LYS A 123 18.69 -9.42 16.05
N GLU A 124 18.70 -8.26 15.39
CA GLU A 124 17.62 -7.28 15.46
C GLU A 124 16.44 -7.61 14.52
N ARG A 125 16.57 -8.70 13.74
CA ARG A 125 15.56 -9.21 12.80
C ARG A 125 15.08 -8.16 11.79
N CYS A 126 16.01 -7.36 11.26
CA CYS A 126 15.70 -6.27 10.36
C CYS A 126 16.58 -6.29 9.09
N VAL A 127 16.09 -5.62 8.04
CA VAL A 127 16.88 -5.31 6.85
C VAL A 127 17.43 -3.91 7.02
N VAL A 128 18.75 -3.77 6.88
CA VAL A 128 19.47 -2.52 7.10
C VAL A 128 19.95 -1.97 5.75
N VAL A 129 19.51 -0.76 5.42
CA VAL A 129 19.96 0.01 4.25
C VAL A 129 20.87 1.14 4.74
N ARG A 130 22.12 1.17 4.26
CA ARG A 130 23.12 2.19 4.65
C ARG A 130 23.75 2.83 3.43
N THR A 131 24.06 4.12 3.52
CA THR A 131 24.95 4.79 2.56
C THR A 131 26.40 4.36 2.81
N THR A 132 27.19 4.21 1.75
CA THR A 132 28.62 3.91 1.83
C THR A 132 29.46 5.14 2.18
N ASN A 133 28.89 6.34 2.05
CA ASN A 133 29.56 7.59 2.35
C ASN A 133 29.72 7.75 3.87
N LYS A 134 30.97 7.71 4.35
CA LYS A 134 31.34 7.98 5.73
C LYS A 134 31.56 9.49 5.87
N LYS A 135 30.48 10.24 6.04
CA LYS A 135 30.56 11.56 6.67
C LYS A 135 30.10 11.45 8.10
#